data_AF-A0A4S8LSY2-F1
#
_entry.id   AF-A0A4S8LSY2-F1
#
_cell.length_a   1.000
_cell.length_b   1.000
_cell.length_c   1.000
_cell.angle_alpha   90.00
_cell.angle_beta   90.00
_cell.angle_gamma   90.00
#
_symmetry.space_group_name_H-M   'P 1'
#
loop_
_entity.id
_entity.type
_entity.pdbx_description
1 polymer ?
#
loop_
_entity_poly.entity_id
_entity_poly.type
_entity_poly.pdbx_seq_one_letter_code
_entity_poly.pdbx_strand_id
1 'polypeptide(L)'
;LRVLYGIATQEELDDYVRIAYLASESLIVAANHGSFFVDYLPWLKYVPAWLPGASFKQKANAWAPMVSDLLNTPWETLKSSMVKIALSGLILYTIKHFIHFFRQLGQHSLALQQKIWRNSI
;
A
#
# COMPACT_ATOMS: atom_id res chain seq x y z
N LEU A 1 -4.04 -5.08 -9.94
CA LEU A 1 -2.81 -5.20 -9.11
C LEU A 1 -1.88 -3.99 -9.29
N ARG A 2 -1.30 -3.76 -10.48
CA ARG A 2 -0.43 -2.59 -10.73
C ARG A 2 -1.11 -1.23 -10.51
N VAL A 3 -2.37 -1.07 -10.94
CA VAL A 3 -3.17 0.17 -10.77
C VAL A 3 -3.74 0.33 -9.36
N LEU A 4 -4.08 -0.78 -8.68
CA LEU A 4 -4.74 -0.76 -7.35
C LEU A 4 -3.74 -0.73 -6.19
N TYR A 5 -2.58 -1.38 -6.33
CA TYR A 5 -1.61 -1.57 -5.24
C TYR A 5 -0.19 -1.13 -5.58
N GLY A 6 0.04 -0.57 -6.78
CA GLY A 6 1.36 -0.01 -7.14
C GLY A 6 2.49 -1.03 -7.34
N ILE A 7 2.18 -2.33 -7.40
CA ILE A 7 3.15 -3.42 -7.62
C ILE A 7 3.94 -3.16 -8.91
N ALA A 8 5.23 -2.85 -8.76
CA ALA A 8 6.06 -2.28 -9.83
C ALA A 8 7.02 -3.31 -10.43
N THR A 9 7.45 -4.31 -9.66
CA THR A 9 8.44 -5.30 -10.07
C THR A 9 7.79 -6.67 -10.33
N GLN A 10 8.47 -7.49 -11.13
CA GLN A 10 8.03 -8.86 -11.42
C GLN A 10 8.10 -9.75 -10.18
N GLU A 11 9.10 -9.51 -9.32
CA GLU A 11 9.34 -10.24 -8.08
C GLU A 11 8.24 -9.99 -7.03
N GLU A 12 7.79 -8.73 -6.87
CA GLU A 12 6.63 -8.39 -6.02
C GLU A 12 5.32 -9.01 -6.53
N LEU A 13 5.19 -9.14 -7.86
CA LEU A 13 4.03 -9.79 -8.47
C LEU A 13 4.06 -11.29 -8.20
N ASP A 14 5.20 -11.95 -8.36
CA ASP A 14 5.35 -13.39 -8.14
C ASP A 14 5.11 -13.75 -6.66
N ASP A 15 5.60 -12.93 -5.72
CA ASP A 15 5.31 -13.10 -4.30
C ASP A 15 3.82 -12.90 -3.98
N TYR A 16 3.18 -11.89 -4.57
CA TYR A 16 1.74 -11.67 -4.36
C TYR A 16 0.89 -12.79 -4.97
N VAL A 17 1.27 -13.28 -6.16
CA VAL A 17 0.63 -14.43 -6.81
C VAL A 17 0.80 -15.69 -5.97
N ARG A 18 1.96 -15.90 -5.36
CA ARG A 18 2.19 -17.02 -4.43
C ARG A 18 1.30 -16.93 -3.20
N ILE A 19 1.19 -15.76 -2.57
CA ILE A 19 0.33 -15.56 -1.40
C ILE A 19 -1.15 -15.73 -1.79
N ALA A 20 -1.57 -15.17 -2.92
CA ALA A 20 -2.93 -15.32 -3.44
C ALA A 20 -3.27 -16.77 -3.80
N TYR A 21 -2.30 -17.53 -4.32
CA TYR A 21 -2.45 -18.95 -4.60
C TYR A 21 -2.67 -19.76 -3.32
N LEU A 22 -1.85 -19.54 -2.28
CA LEU A 22 -2.01 -20.19 -0.97
C LEU A 22 -3.33 -19.81 -0.27
N ALA A 23 -3.73 -18.54 -0.39
CA ALA A 23 -5.03 -18.07 0.10
C ALA A 23 -6.21 -18.69 -0.68
N SER A 24 -6.05 -18.90 -1.98
CA SER A 24 -7.09 -19.54 -2.80
C SER A 24 -7.19 -21.03 -2.53
N GLU A 25 -6.06 -21.71 -2.33
CA GLU A 25 -6.03 -23.13 -1.95
C GLU A 25 -6.71 -23.36 -0.59
N SER A 26 -6.40 -22.52 0.40
CA SER A 26 -7.07 -22.55 1.69
C SER A 26 -8.58 -22.28 1.59
N LEU A 27 -8.99 -21.34 0.74
CA LEU A 27 -10.40 -21.09 0.45
C LEU A 27 -11.09 -22.26 -0.26
N ILE A 28 -10.44 -22.92 -1.22
CA ILE A 28 -11.00 -24.09 -1.91
C ILE A 28 -11.19 -25.24 -0.92
N VAL A 29 -10.23 -25.48 -0.03
CA VAL A 29 -10.34 -26.50 1.01
C VAL A 29 -11.41 -26.14 2.04
N ALA A 30 -11.54 -24.87 2.42
CA ALA A 30 -12.59 -24.40 3.32
C ALA A 30 -13.99 -24.40 2.68
N ALA A 31 -14.09 -24.13 1.38
CA ALA A 31 -15.35 -24.09 0.62
C ALA A 31 -15.84 -25.49 0.20
N ASN A 32 -14.97 -26.50 0.26
CA ASN A 32 -15.34 -27.88 0.01
C ASN A 32 -16.24 -28.38 1.16
N HIS A 33 -17.55 -28.35 0.92
CA HIS A 33 -18.57 -28.73 1.88
C HIS A 33 -18.33 -30.18 2.33
N GLY A 34 -18.05 -30.37 3.63
CA GLY A 34 -17.67 -31.66 4.21
C GLY A 34 -16.23 -31.73 4.76
N SER A 35 -15.38 -30.71 4.52
CA SER A 35 -14.01 -30.68 5.08
C SER A 35 -13.96 -30.31 6.55
N PHE A 36 -14.97 -29.60 7.07
CA PHE A 36 -15.05 -29.21 8.47
C PHE A 36 -16.45 -29.47 9.05
N PHE A 37 -16.52 -30.34 10.05
CA PHE A 37 -17.76 -30.62 10.80
C PHE A 37 -18.35 -29.40 11.53
N VAL A 38 -17.60 -28.28 11.60
CA VAL A 38 -18.04 -27.01 12.19
C VAL A 38 -19.24 -26.41 11.45
N ASP A 39 -19.37 -26.62 10.13
CA ASP A 39 -20.49 -26.08 9.35
C ASP A 39 -21.81 -26.82 9.62
N TYR A 40 -21.74 -28.07 10.10
CA TYR A 40 -22.90 -28.89 10.46
C TYR A 40 -23.23 -28.84 11.97
N LEU A 41 -22.22 -28.58 12.81
CA LEU A 41 -22.32 -28.67 14.27
C LEU A 41 -21.76 -27.39 14.92
N PRO A 42 -22.57 -26.32 15.10
CA PRO A 42 -22.10 -25.04 15.64
C PRO A 42 -21.49 -25.12 17.06
N TRP A 43 -21.75 -26.19 17.82
CA TRP A 43 -21.15 -26.47 19.13
C TRP A 43 -19.67 -26.87 19.05
N LEU A 44 -19.17 -27.27 17.88
CA LEU A 44 -17.76 -27.62 17.65
C LEU A 44 -16.82 -26.41 17.79
N LYS A 45 -17.34 -25.17 17.80
CA LYS A 45 -16.59 -23.94 18.09
C LYS A 45 -15.92 -23.98 19.47
N TYR A 46 -16.54 -24.64 20.46
CA TYR A 46 -16.04 -24.76 21.82
C TYR A 46 -15.08 -25.94 22.04
N VAL A 47 -14.91 -26.81 21.04
CA VAL A 47 -14.06 -28.00 21.17
C VAL A 47 -12.58 -27.60 21.22
N PRO A 48 -11.81 -28.04 22.21
CA PRO A 48 -10.38 -27.74 22.30
C PRO A 48 -9.59 -28.23 21.08
N ALA A 49 -8.51 -27.52 20.72
CA ALA A 49 -7.67 -27.86 19.56
C ALA A 49 -6.93 -29.22 19.68
N TRP A 50 -6.95 -29.85 20.86
CA TRP A 50 -6.32 -31.16 21.13
C TRP A 50 -7.22 -32.36 20.81
N LEU A 51 -8.51 -32.14 20.50
CA LEU A 51 -9.48 -33.22 20.32
C LEU A 51 -9.36 -33.84 18.89
N PRO A 52 -9.40 -35.18 18.74
CA PRO A 52 -9.33 -35.84 17.44
C PRO A 52 -10.54 -35.41 16.59
N GLY A 53 -10.28 -34.64 15.52
CA GLY A 53 -11.31 -33.98 14.69
C GLY A 53 -11.21 -32.45 14.65
N ALA A 54 -10.37 -31.83 15.49
CA ALA A 54 -10.15 -30.37 15.52
C ALA A 54 -9.10 -29.86 14.50
N SER A 55 -8.84 -30.62 13.42
CA SER A 55 -7.89 -30.23 12.36
C SER A 55 -8.23 -28.89 11.70
N PHE A 56 -9.51 -28.48 11.76
CA PHE A 56 -9.97 -27.13 11.40
C PHE A 56 -9.25 -26.02 12.15
N LYS A 57 -9.13 -26.13 13.47
CA LYS A 57 -8.52 -25.08 14.29
C LYS A 57 -7.03 -24.95 13.99
N GLN A 58 -6.36 -26.06 13.68
CA GLN A 58 -4.95 -26.04 13.28
C GLN A 58 -4.76 -25.38 11.91
N LYS A 59 -5.61 -25.71 10.92
CA LYS A 59 -5.58 -25.07 9.59
C LYS A 59 -5.95 -23.59 9.66
N ALA A 60 -6.98 -23.24 10.42
CA ALA A 60 -7.38 -21.85 10.64
C ALA A 60 -6.26 -21.01 11.29
N ASN A 61 -5.57 -21.55 12.30
CA ASN A 61 -4.40 -20.88 12.90
C ASN A 61 -3.24 -20.71 11.92
N ALA A 62 -3.02 -21.66 11.01
CA ALA A 62 -1.98 -21.57 9.99
C ALA A 62 -2.33 -20.54 8.89
N TRP A 63 -3.60 -20.42 8.53
CA TRP A 63 -4.04 -19.55 7.42
C TRP A 63 -4.41 -18.13 7.86
N ALA A 64 -4.81 -17.92 9.11
CA ALA A 64 -5.10 -16.60 9.66
C ALA A 64 -3.99 -15.55 9.41
N PRO A 65 -2.69 -15.85 9.67
CA PRO A 65 -1.62 -14.90 9.37
C PRO A 65 -1.49 -14.63 7.86
N MET A 66 -1.59 -15.65 7.00
CA MET A 66 -1.52 -15.46 5.54
C MET A 66 -2.62 -14.55 4.98
N VAL A 67 -3.86 -14.71 5.48
CA VAL A 67 -4.99 -13.85 5.08
C VAL A 67 -4.79 -12.42 5.57
N SER A 68 -4.29 -12.26 6.80
CA SER A 68 -3.91 -10.94 7.35
C SER A 68 -2.84 -10.27 6.48
N ASP A 69 -1.80 -11.01 6.11
CA ASP A 69 -0.69 -10.47 5.31
C ASP A 69 -1.12 -10.08 3.90
N LEU A 70 -2.04 -10.84 3.27
CA LEU A 70 -2.59 -10.52 1.95
C LEU A 70 -3.35 -9.19 1.94
N LEU A 71 -4.00 -8.83 3.04
CA LEU A 71 -4.76 -7.59 3.19
C LEU A 71 -3.88 -6.41 3.64
N ASN A 72 -3.02 -6.63 4.63
CA ASN A 72 -2.28 -5.55 5.28
C ASN A 72 -1.03 -5.13 4.49
N THR A 73 -0.33 -6.07 3.87
CA THR A 73 0.91 -5.79 3.12
C THR A 73 0.70 -4.76 2.00
N PRO A 74 -0.27 -4.93 1.07
CA PRO A 74 -0.46 -3.94 0.02
C PRO A 74 -0.98 -2.59 0.54
N TRP A 75 -1.73 -2.58 1.64
CA TRP A 75 -2.22 -1.36 2.26
C TRP A 75 -1.08 -0.50 2.84
N GLU A 76 -0.15 -1.11 3.57
CA GLU A 76 1.00 -0.39 4.13
C GLU A 76 1.96 0.09 3.02
N THR A 77 2.15 -0.72 1.97
CA THR A 77 2.93 -0.32 0.78
C THR A 77 2.30 0.88 0.07
N LEU A 78 0.97 0.89 -0.10
CA LEU A 78 0.26 2.03 -0.68
C LEU A 78 0.42 3.28 0.17
N LYS A 79 0.23 3.18 1.49
CA LYS A 79 0.34 4.30 2.43
C LYS A 79 1.73 4.93 2.39
N SER A 80 2.78 4.12 2.38
CA SER A 80 4.17 4.62 2.30
C SER A 80 4.45 5.31 0.95
N SER A 81 3.89 4.78 -0.15
CA SER A 81 4.02 5.35 -1.48
C SER A 81 3.29 6.69 -1.61
N MET A 82 2.10 6.81 -1.01
CA MET A 82 1.33 8.07 -0.99
C MET A 82 2.08 9.19 -0.26
N VAL A 83 2.73 8.87 0.87
CA VAL A 83 3.55 9.86 1.61
C VAL A 83 4.72 10.34 0.75
N LYS A 84 5.43 9.43 0.07
CA LYS A 84 6.54 9.81 -0.83
C LYS A 84 6.08 10.72 -1.97
N ILE A 85 4.93 10.42 -2.58
CA ILE A 85 4.35 11.23 -3.67
C ILE A 85 3.92 12.63 -3.15
N ALA A 86 3.32 12.69 -1.96
CA ALA A 86 2.93 13.97 -1.35
C ALA A 86 4.16 14.84 -1.05
N LEU A 87 5.23 14.24 -0.50
CA LEU A 87 6.47 14.95 -0.21
C LEU A 87 7.16 15.44 -1.49
N SER A 88 7.22 14.64 -2.55
CA SER A 88 7.83 15.06 -3.81
C SER A 88 7.04 16.20 -4.49
N GLY A 89 5.70 16.15 -4.45
CA GLY A 89 4.86 17.24 -4.93
C GLY A 89 5.06 18.55 -4.17
N LEU A 90 5.16 18.48 -2.83
CA LEU A 90 5.43 19.64 -1.98
C LEU A 90 6.80 20.25 -2.28
N ILE A 91 7.83 19.41 -2.41
CA ILE A 91 9.20 19.83 -2.75
C ILE A 91 9.24 20.49 -4.14
N LEU A 92 8.56 19.94 -5.13
CA LEU A 92 8.49 20.54 -6.46
C LEU A 92 7.76 21.88 -6.45
N TYR A 93 6.68 22.00 -5.66
CA TYR A 93 5.96 23.27 -5.50
C TYR A 93 6.86 24.34 -4.88
N THR A 94 7.57 24.03 -3.80
CA THR A 94 8.45 24.99 -3.11
C THR A 94 9.62 25.42 -4.00
N ILE A 95 10.26 24.49 -4.71
CA ILE A 95 11.34 24.80 -5.66
C ILE A 95 10.81 25.69 -6.80
N LYS A 96 9.67 25.33 -7.40
CA LYS A 96 9.09 26.11 -8.50
C LYS A 96 8.67 27.51 -8.04
N HIS A 97 8.09 27.63 -6.86
CA HIS A 97 7.71 28.89 -6.26
C HIS A 97 8.93 29.78 -5.96
N PHE A 98 9.98 29.19 -5.39
CA PHE A 98 11.23 29.90 -5.11
C PHE A 98 11.89 30.40 -6.39
N ILE A 99 12.04 29.55 -7.42
CA ILE A 99 12.60 29.96 -8.72
C ILE A 99 11.78 31.09 -9.34
N HIS A 100 10.45 31.00 -9.28
CA HIS A 100 9.57 32.07 -9.78
C HIS A 100 9.78 33.39 -9.01
N PHE A 101 9.86 33.32 -7.68
CA PHE A 101 10.11 34.47 -6.82
C PHE A 101 11.47 35.15 -7.12
N PHE A 102 12.55 34.38 -7.27
CA PHE A 102 13.87 34.93 -7.62
C PHE A 102 13.90 35.53 -9.03
N ARG A 103 13.20 34.92 -9.98
CA ARG A 103 13.03 35.50 -11.32
C ARG A 103 12.35 36.87 -11.25
N GLN A 104 11.34 37.01 -10.39
CA GLN A 104 10.63 38.27 -10.19
C GLN A 104 11.53 39.34 -9.56
N LEU A 105 12.32 38.97 -8.55
CA LEU A 105 13.29 39.88 -7.91
C LEU A 105 14.36 40.39 -8.90
N GLY A 106 14.87 39.51 -9.77
CA GLY A 106 15.84 39.89 -10.79
C GLY A 106 15.29 40.89 -11.82
N GLN A 107 13.99 40.82 -12.13
CA GLN A 107 13.37 41.77 -13.06
C GLN A 107 13.13 43.14 -12.41
N HIS A 108 12.76 43.17 -11.13
CA HIS A 108 12.59 44.43 -10.41
C HIS A 108 13.90 45.20 -10.22
N SER A 109 15.03 44.52 -9.98
CA SER A 109 16.33 45.19 -9.83
C SER A 109 16.82 45.84 -11.14
N LEU A 110 16.64 45.16 -12.27
CA LEU A 110 16.98 45.70 -13.60
C LEU A 110 16.11 46.90 -13.97
N ALA A 111 14.81 46.86 -13.63
CA ALA A 111 13.91 47.98 -13.84
C ALA A 111 14.30 49.22 -13.02
N LEU A 112 14.78 49.02 -11.78
CA LEU A 112 15.29 50.12 -10.94
C LEU A 112 16.61 50.69 -11.49
N GLN A 113 17.53 49.85 -11.96
CA GLN A 113 18.77 50.32 -12.57
C GLN A 113 18.52 51.12 -13.85
N GLN A 114 17.59 50.70 -14.71
CA GLN A 114 17.21 51.48 -15.89
C GLN A 114 16.57 52.82 -15.52
N LYS A 115 15.73 52.85 -14.47
CA LYS A 115 15.07 54.07 -14.02
C LYS A 115 16.05 55.08 -13.43
N ILE A 116 17.08 54.61 -12.71
CA ILE A 116 18.17 55.44 -12.16
C ILE A 116 19.04 56.00 -13.30
N TRP A 117 19.45 55.16 -14.26
CA TRP A 117 20.23 55.59 -15.42
C TRP A 117 19.52 56.65 -16.26
N ARG A 118 18.20 56.51 -16.45
CA ARG A 118 17.40 57.45 -17.26
C ARG A 118 17.16 58.80 -16.59
N ASN A 119 17.30 58.90 -15.27
CA ASN A 119 17.14 60.13 -14.50
C ASN A 119 18.48 60.85 -14.22
N SER A 120 19.59 60.25 -14.68
CA SER A 120 20.97 60.75 -14.52
C SER A 120 21.55 61.34 -15.82
N ILE A 121 20.78 61.32 -16.92
CA ILE A 121 21.06 61.98 -18.20
C ILE A 121 20.02 63.08 -18.37
#